data_AF-A0A2I1GD58-F1
#
_entry.id   AF-A0A2I1GD58-F1
#
_cell.length_a   1.000
_cell.length_b   1.000
_cell.length_c   1.000
_cell.angle_alpha   90.00
_cell.angle_beta   90.00
_cell.angle_gamma   90.00
#
_symmetry.space_group_name_H-M   'P 1'
#
loop_
_entity.id
_entity.type
_entity.pdbx_description
1 polymer ?
#
loop_
_entity_poly.entity_id
_entity_poly.type
_entity_poly.pdbx_seq_one_letter_code
_entity_poly.pdbx_strand_id
1 'polypeptide(L)'
;MKNQLKLSESAIEDLKNRLDDAMNAEDMLEQLTEKNLAQGERLEEMRIAIEDLEALKELNDELEENHIENEKQLQAEIDHKDILIREYLKRLEMSDETNADYENTIHQFRELVANLQSDLEQFRQKEESQYSESKNLSSQSQSMLDLNIKLQSRVLKAQAKQIDLELRKLDATQASENLAFVQPYLPDSYFRSEHDSIRCLLLLKRLVFKSELIIKQVDQIHNIPEKLNTTVPEELIAVCEFRQKLAWFSDIAKRLVSFVNACPVDTFLKMGQVYHDLVGTERRLNGIVDLLRKEDLKEADCIEDIQRSIAQLEHLAEIYLSNTKIDEADKLYAYSRGLDLNADTIAVSLGHLKQAVALACKDEEINVTEEIDKFNSDFFLPLQSLVSQSRSSKVMARKLIRRLDDMADQNAGLKSDLLTQFKICFTLSTKLTTFCQEVRKGIFAYINEKKDTKEELLLSGLQKTIHQVTENMLGTNELNMWDGCTKSLLSICQEISNLNNAINDPENTTYGSTLARS
;
A
#
# COMPACT_ATOMS: atom_id res chain seq x y z
N MET A 1 70.88 -120.64 -34.13
CA MET A 1 71.56 -119.97 -33.01
C MET A 1 72.14 -118.60 -33.36
N LYS A 2 73.09 -118.44 -34.31
CA LYS A 2 73.71 -117.12 -34.59
C LYS A 2 72.76 -115.99 -35.11
N ASN A 3 71.77 -116.30 -35.95
CA ASN A 3 70.81 -115.28 -36.43
C ASN A 3 69.76 -114.89 -35.39
N GLN A 4 69.38 -115.80 -34.50
CA GLN A 4 68.50 -115.48 -33.37
C GLN A 4 69.22 -114.60 -32.34
N LEU A 5 70.54 -114.77 -32.16
CA LEU A 5 71.35 -113.93 -31.29
C LEU A 5 71.40 -112.48 -31.79
N LYS A 6 71.67 -112.25 -33.09
CA LYS A 6 71.73 -110.90 -33.68
C LYS A 6 70.39 -110.16 -33.69
N LEU A 7 69.29 -110.87 -33.96
CA LEU A 7 67.94 -110.28 -33.88
C LEU A 7 67.59 -109.93 -32.44
N SER A 8 67.99 -110.77 -31.47
CA SER A 8 67.83 -110.47 -30.05
C SER A 8 68.73 -109.30 -29.61
N GLU A 9 69.96 -109.20 -30.09
CA GLU A 9 70.87 -108.07 -29.81
C GLU A 9 70.32 -106.75 -30.38
N SER A 10 69.83 -106.74 -31.61
CA SER A 10 69.19 -105.55 -32.21
C SER A 10 67.90 -105.15 -31.49
N ALA A 11 67.08 -106.13 -31.08
CA ALA A 11 65.87 -105.85 -30.31
C ALA A 11 66.20 -105.33 -28.90
N ILE A 12 67.28 -105.82 -28.27
CA ILE A 12 67.77 -105.30 -27.00
C ILE A 12 68.28 -103.87 -27.17
N GLU A 13 69.00 -103.55 -28.24
CA GLU A 13 69.49 -102.19 -28.49
C GLU A 13 68.36 -101.22 -28.80
N ASP A 14 67.35 -101.62 -29.59
CA ASP A 14 66.14 -100.82 -29.81
C ASP A 14 65.31 -100.65 -28.52
N LEU A 15 65.25 -101.67 -27.66
CA LEU A 15 64.61 -101.57 -26.35
C LEU A 15 65.38 -100.65 -25.40
N LYS A 16 66.71 -100.63 -25.45
CA LYS A 16 67.53 -99.66 -24.72
C LYS A 16 67.30 -98.24 -25.21
N ASN A 17 67.29 -98.02 -26.52
CA ASN A 17 67.02 -96.69 -27.08
C ASN A 17 65.61 -96.20 -26.71
N ARG A 18 64.59 -97.08 -26.75
CA ARG A 18 63.24 -96.74 -26.27
C ARG A 18 63.18 -96.51 -24.77
N LEU A 19 64.00 -97.22 -23.99
CA LEU A 19 64.12 -97.01 -22.56
C LEU A 19 64.78 -95.66 -22.25
N ASP A 20 65.86 -95.31 -22.96
CA ASP A 20 66.53 -94.01 -22.84
C ASP A 20 65.60 -92.86 -23.29
N ASP A 21 64.85 -93.02 -24.37
CA ASP A 21 63.84 -92.04 -24.81
C ASP A 21 62.69 -91.90 -23.79
N ALA A 22 62.24 -93.01 -23.20
CA ALA A 22 61.23 -93.00 -22.15
C ALA A 22 61.75 -92.35 -20.85
N MET A 23 63.00 -92.61 -20.47
CA MET A 23 63.66 -91.96 -19.33
C MET A 23 63.83 -90.46 -19.58
N ASN A 24 64.27 -90.03 -20.77
CA ASN A 24 64.38 -88.61 -21.11
C ASN A 24 63.01 -87.91 -21.15
N ALA A 25 61.95 -88.60 -21.59
CA ALA A 25 60.60 -88.07 -21.57
C ALA A 25 60.03 -87.99 -20.13
N GLU A 26 60.37 -88.95 -19.27
CA GLU A 26 60.05 -88.94 -17.84
C GLU A 26 60.76 -87.78 -17.13
N ASP A 27 62.07 -87.60 -17.35
CA ASP A 27 62.84 -86.47 -16.80
C ASP A 27 62.27 -85.11 -17.26
N MET A 28 61.84 -85.00 -18.53
CA MET A 28 61.20 -83.78 -19.05
C MET A 28 59.82 -83.57 -18.43
N LEU A 29 59.05 -84.64 -18.21
CA LEU A 29 57.73 -84.58 -17.59
C LEU A 29 57.84 -84.22 -16.11
N GLU A 30 58.84 -84.73 -15.40
CA GLU A 30 59.16 -84.36 -14.03
C GLU A 30 59.52 -82.87 -13.93
N GLN A 31 60.43 -82.38 -14.79
CA GLN A 31 60.78 -80.95 -14.86
C GLN A 31 59.59 -80.07 -15.22
N LEU A 32 58.72 -80.50 -16.14
CA LEU A 32 57.50 -79.76 -16.49
C LEU A 32 56.50 -79.76 -15.33
N THR A 33 56.39 -80.85 -14.60
CA THR A 33 55.48 -80.97 -13.45
C THR A 33 55.95 -80.11 -12.30
N GLU A 34 57.25 -80.13 -12.00
CA GLU A 34 57.87 -79.26 -11.00
C GLU A 34 57.71 -77.78 -11.37
N LYS A 35 57.95 -77.43 -12.65
CA LYS A 35 57.75 -76.06 -13.14
C LYS A 35 56.29 -75.63 -13.10
N ASN A 36 55.36 -76.52 -13.43
CA ASN A 36 53.92 -76.24 -13.39
C ASN A 36 53.43 -76.07 -11.95
N LEU A 37 53.91 -76.90 -11.03
CA LEU A 37 53.64 -76.75 -9.60
C LEU A 37 54.16 -75.40 -9.08
N ALA A 38 55.41 -75.06 -9.36
CA ALA A 38 56.01 -73.78 -8.97
C ALA A 38 55.30 -72.57 -9.61
N GLN A 39 54.80 -72.71 -10.84
CA GLN A 39 53.98 -71.67 -11.48
C GLN A 39 52.59 -71.56 -10.85
N GLY A 40 51.98 -72.68 -10.47
CA GLY A 40 50.69 -72.73 -9.78
C GLY A 40 50.77 -72.07 -8.40
N GLU A 41 51.79 -72.39 -7.61
CA GLU A 41 52.06 -71.75 -6.31
C GLU A 41 52.24 -70.23 -6.47
N ARG A 42 53.05 -69.81 -7.45
CA ARG A 42 53.26 -68.38 -7.73
C ARG A 42 52.01 -67.66 -8.21
N LEU A 43 51.15 -68.34 -8.98
CA LEU A 43 49.87 -67.79 -9.41
C LEU A 43 48.91 -67.60 -8.23
N GLU A 44 48.91 -68.55 -7.28
CA GLU A 44 48.08 -68.45 -6.09
C GLU A 44 48.58 -67.34 -5.15
N GLU A 45 49.90 -67.22 -4.94
CA GLU A 45 50.50 -66.10 -4.21
C GLU A 45 50.13 -64.75 -4.84
N MET A 46 50.17 -64.64 -6.17
CA MET A 46 49.77 -63.43 -6.88
C MET A 46 48.27 -63.15 -6.74
N ARG A 47 47.41 -64.17 -6.72
CA ARG A 47 45.97 -63.99 -6.51
C ARG A 47 45.66 -63.44 -5.12
N ILE A 48 46.24 -64.04 -4.08
CA ILE A 48 46.07 -63.56 -2.70
C ILE A 48 46.55 -62.11 -2.57
N ALA A 49 47.71 -61.78 -3.16
CA ALA A 49 48.21 -60.41 -3.16
C ALA A 49 47.28 -59.43 -3.90
N ILE A 50 46.62 -59.86 -4.99
CA ILE A 50 45.64 -59.04 -5.71
C ILE A 50 44.40 -58.82 -4.84
N GLU A 51 43.87 -59.86 -4.19
CA GLU A 51 42.70 -59.75 -3.31
C GLU A 51 42.97 -58.81 -2.13
N ASP A 52 44.14 -58.91 -1.50
CA ASP A 52 44.56 -58.00 -0.42
C ASP A 52 44.67 -56.55 -0.92
N LEU A 53 45.20 -56.34 -2.13
CA LEU A 53 45.30 -55.00 -2.74
C LEU A 53 43.93 -54.43 -3.12
N GLU A 54 42.99 -55.27 -3.57
CA GLU A 54 41.62 -54.86 -3.87
C GLU A 54 40.86 -54.47 -2.59
N ALA A 55 41.02 -55.23 -1.50
CA ALA A 55 40.45 -54.89 -0.19
C ALA A 55 41.02 -53.58 0.37
N LEU A 56 42.34 -53.35 0.24
CA LEU A 56 42.96 -52.08 0.61
C LEU A 56 42.46 -50.91 -0.24
N LYS A 57 42.21 -51.16 -1.53
CA LYS A 57 41.65 -50.14 -2.43
C LYS A 57 40.22 -49.78 -2.03
N GLU A 58 39.36 -50.77 -1.75
CA GLU A 58 37.97 -50.52 -1.33
C GLU A 58 37.92 -49.72 -0.01
N LEU A 59 38.74 -50.08 0.98
CA LEU A 59 38.88 -49.31 2.22
C LEU A 59 39.33 -47.87 1.96
N ASN A 60 40.27 -47.67 1.03
CA ASN A 60 40.76 -46.35 0.69
C ASN A 60 39.71 -45.51 -0.04
N ASP A 61 38.92 -46.13 -0.93
CA ASP A 61 37.81 -45.48 -1.63
C ASP A 61 36.71 -45.04 -0.61
N GLU A 62 36.37 -45.88 0.37
CA GLU A 62 35.44 -45.54 1.46
C GLU A 62 35.97 -44.41 2.36
N LEU A 63 37.27 -44.44 2.68
CA LEU A 63 37.92 -43.39 3.46
C LEU A 63 37.94 -42.05 2.71
N GLU A 64 38.18 -42.08 1.40
CA GLU A 64 38.13 -40.90 0.54
C GLU A 64 36.71 -40.31 0.46
N GLU A 65 35.69 -41.15 0.34
CA GLU A 65 34.29 -40.70 0.37
C GLU A 65 33.93 -40.00 1.70
N ASN A 66 34.32 -40.60 2.83
CA ASN A 66 34.13 -40.00 4.15
C ASN A 66 34.89 -38.67 4.29
N HIS A 67 36.11 -38.57 3.74
CA HIS A 67 36.87 -37.32 3.76
C HIS A 67 36.17 -36.23 2.94
N ILE A 68 35.68 -36.55 1.75
CA ILE A 68 34.94 -35.60 0.90
C ILE A 68 33.65 -35.15 1.59
N GLU A 69 32.93 -36.05 2.26
CA GLU A 69 31.72 -35.68 2.99
C GLU A 69 32.03 -34.76 4.18
N ASN A 70 33.05 -35.09 4.98
CA ASN A 70 33.48 -34.24 6.09
C ASN A 70 33.95 -32.86 5.61
N GLU A 71 34.70 -32.80 4.50
CA GLU A 71 35.12 -31.53 3.90
C GLU A 71 33.89 -30.68 3.49
N LYS A 72 32.88 -31.29 2.88
CA LYS A 72 31.62 -30.58 2.54
C LYS A 72 30.89 -30.08 3.78
N GLN A 73 30.83 -30.87 4.85
CA GLN A 73 30.21 -30.46 6.11
C GLN A 73 30.95 -29.27 6.74
N LEU A 74 32.28 -29.33 6.80
CA LEU A 74 33.12 -28.23 7.29
C LEU A 74 32.98 -26.97 6.43
N GLN A 75 32.89 -27.12 5.11
CA GLN A 75 32.65 -25.97 4.22
C GLN A 75 31.29 -25.33 4.47
N ALA A 76 30.23 -26.13 4.68
CA ALA A 76 28.91 -25.61 5.03
C ALA A 76 28.91 -24.88 6.39
N GLU A 77 29.67 -25.37 7.37
CA GLU A 77 29.86 -24.66 8.64
C GLU A 77 30.60 -23.33 8.48
N ILE A 78 31.63 -23.28 7.62
CA ILE A 78 32.36 -22.06 7.31
C ILE A 78 31.42 -21.05 6.65
N ASP A 79 30.66 -21.45 5.63
CA ASP A 79 29.71 -20.58 4.94
C ASP A 79 28.64 -20.06 5.91
N HIS A 80 28.15 -20.91 6.83
CA HIS A 80 27.21 -20.49 7.86
C HIS A 80 27.84 -19.46 8.83
N LYS A 81 29.07 -19.70 9.29
CA LYS A 81 29.79 -18.75 10.15
C LYS A 81 30.06 -17.43 9.44
N ASP A 82 30.37 -17.44 8.15
CA ASP A 82 30.56 -16.23 7.34
C ASP A 82 29.28 -15.40 7.21
N ILE A 83 28.12 -16.06 7.07
CA ILE A 83 26.82 -15.38 7.10
C ILE A 83 26.61 -14.69 8.46
N LEU A 84 26.85 -15.40 9.57
CA LEU A 84 26.72 -14.84 10.91
C LEU A 84 27.68 -13.66 11.14
N ILE A 85 28.94 -13.78 10.68
CA ILE A 85 29.92 -12.69 10.79
C ILE A 85 29.43 -11.44 10.05
N ARG A 86 28.90 -11.59 8.83
CA ARG A 86 28.34 -10.45 8.07
C ARG A 86 27.15 -9.83 8.77
N GLU A 87 26.28 -10.63 9.38
CA GLU A 87 25.15 -10.15 10.16
C GLU A 87 25.61 -9.37 11.41
N TYR A 88 26.57 -9.90 12.16
CA TYR A 88 27.15 -9.22 13.31
C TYR A 88 27.87 -7.93 12.94
N LEU A 89 28.60 -7.90 11.81
CA LEU A 89 29.22 -6.68 11.30
C LEU A 89 28.18 -5.62 10.96
N LYS A 90 27.10 -6.00 10.28
CA LYS A 90 26.00 -5.07 9.99
C LYS A 90 25.32 -4.54 11.27
N ARG A 91 25.15 -5.41 12.28
CA ARG A 91 24.62 -5.01 13.58
C ARG A 91 25.56 -4.06 14.32
N LEU A 92 26.86 -4.28 14.20
CA LEU A 92 27.88 -3.39 14.75
C LEU A 92 27.84 -2.02 14.07
N GLU A 93 27.81 -1.98 12.73
CA GLU A 93 27.70 -0.72 11.97
C GLU A 93 26.46 0.09 12.36
N MET A 94 25.29 -0.56 12.48
CA MET A 94 24.08 0.11 12.97
C MET A 94 24.25 0.63 14.41
N SER A 95 24.91 -0.14 15.28
CA SER A 95 25.17 0.29 16.66
C SER A 95 26.13 1.48 16.71
N ASP A 96 27.14 1.50 15.85
CA ASP A 96 28.11 2.60 15.77
C ASP A 96 27.46 3.88 15.23
N GLU A 97 26.56 3.77 14.25
CA GLU A 97 25.75 4.90 13.78
C GLU A 97 24.88 5.47 14.91
N THR A 98 24.21 4.61 15.68
CA THR A 98 23.43 5.08 16.84
C THR A 98 24.28 5.72 17.93
N ASN A 99 25.50 5.23 18.16
CA ASN A 99 26.43 5.83 19.11
C ASN A 99 26.91 7.20 18.61
N ALA A 100 27.20 7.35 17.31
CA ALA A 100 27.57 8.64 16.72
C ALA A 100 26.44 9.67 16.87
N ASP A 101 25.18 9.27 16.70
CA ASP A 101 24.03 10.14 16.96
C ASP A 101 23.93 10.56 18.43
N TYR A 102 24.19 9.63 19.37
CA TYR A 102 24.25 9.96 20.79
C TYR A 102 25.41 10.91 21.11
N GLU A 103 26.58 10.72 20.53
CA GLU A 103 27.73 11.63 20.72
C GLU A 103 27.45 13.03 20.18
N ASN A 104 26.85 13.14 18.99
CA ASN A 104 26.41 14.42 18.43
C ASN A 104 25.38 15.11 19.33
N THR A 105 24.44 14.35 19.86
CA THR A 105 23.43 14.85 20.79
C THR A 105 24.07 15.34 22.09
N ILE A 106 25.01 14.58 22.66
CA ILE A 106 25.77 14.97 23.85
C ILE A 106 26.59 16.23 23.57
N HIS A 107 27.17 16.37 22.38
CA HIS A 107 27.92 17.56 21.99
C HIS A 107 27.01 18.80 21.96
N GLN A 108 25.84 18.71 21.33
CA GLN A 108 24.84 19.77 21.32
C GLN A 108 24.38 20.13 22.74
N PHE A 109 24.22 19.13 23.63
CA PHE A 109 23.92 19.40 25.03
C PHE A 109 25.06 20.12 25.74
N ARG A 110 26.32 19.77 25.48
CA ARG A 110 27.48 20.47 26.05
C ARG A 110 27.57 21.91 25.56
N GLU A 111 27.38 22.15 24.27
CA GLU A 111 27.34 23.52 23.71
C GLU A 111 26.19 24.32 24.30
N LEU A 112 25.01 23.74 24.42
CA LEU A 112 23.86 24.40 25.03
C LEU A 112 24.11 24.72 26.51
N VAL A 113 24.70 23.80 27.28
CA VAL A 113 25.05 24.04 28.68
C VAL A 113 26.11 25.15 28.80
N ALA A 114 27.12 25.16 27.91
CA ALA A 114 28.12 26.22 27.86
C ALA A 114 27.48 27.58 27.52
N ASN A 115 26.54 27.61 26.57
CA ASN A 115 25.79 28.82 26.22
C ASN A 115 24.92 29.29 27.39
N LEU A 116 24.23 28.39 28.08
CA LEU A 116 23.44 28.73 29.27
C LEU A 116 24.31 29.21 30.44
N GLN A 117 25.51 28.65 30.61
CA GLN A 117 26.46 29.13 31.62
C GLN A 117 26.97 30.53 31.28
N SER A 118 27.31 30.78 30.01
CA SER A 118 27.65 32.13 29.51
C SER A 118 26.49 33.11 29.68
N ASP A 119 25.27 32.70 29.34
CA ASP A 119 24.07 33.52 29.50
C ASP A 119 23.81 33.82 30.98
N LEU A 120 23.96 32.84 31.88
CA LEU A 120 23.83 33.06 33.33
C LEU A 120 24.91 34.02 33.86
N GLU A 121 26.13 33.97 33.34
CA GLU A 121 27.20 34.88 33.72
C GLU A 121 26.93 36.30 33.19
N GLN A 122 26.42 36.43 31.97
CA GLN A 122 25.91 37.68 31.42
C GLN A 122 24.67 38.19 32.17
N PHE A 123 23.79 37.29 32.63
CA PHE A 123 22.61 37.65 33.43
C PHE A 123 23.00 38.06 34.83
N ARG A 124 24.04 37.50 35.45
CA ARG A 124 24.59 37.99 36.73
C ARG A 124 25.21 39.38 36.59
N GLN A 125 25.96 39.62 35.51
CA GLN A 125 26.47 40.95 35.18
C GLN A 125 25.31 41.93 34.88
N LYS A 126 24.24 41.45 34.26
CA LYS A 126 23.02 42.24 34.04
C LYS A 126 22.20 42.43 35.31
N GLU A 127 22.12 41.47 36.24
CA GLU A 127 21.43 41.57 37.55
C GLU A 127 22.07 42.64 38.43
N GLU A 128 23.40 42.76 38.41
CA GLU A 128 24.11 43.88 39.05
C GLU A 128 23.71 45.23 38.44
N SER A 129 23.33 45.26 37.16
CA SER A 129 22.87 46.45 36.44
C SER A 129 21.34 46.64 36.37
N GLN A 130 20.55 45.61 36.70
CA GLN A 130 19.09 45.54 36.54
C GLN A 130 18.38 45.15 37.85
N TYR A 131 18.74 45.81 38.94
CA TYR A 131 17.92 45.83 40.17
C TYR A 131 16.51 46.44 39.96
N SER A 132 16.05 46.70 38.72
CA SER A 132 14.83 47.47 38.45
C SER A 132 13.84 46.91 37.43
N GLU A 133 13.82 45.62 37.07
CA GLU A 133 12.71 45.12 36.19
C GLU A 133 12.35 43.63 36.35
N SER A 134 11.88 43.26 37.54
CA SER A 134 11.64 41.89 38.01
C SER A 134 10.40 41.14 37.45
N LYS A 135 9.87 41.44 36.26
CA LYS A 135 8.65 40.73 35.76
C LYS A 135 8.73 40.10 34.37
N ASN A 136 9.72 40.43 33.54
CA ASN A 136 9.82 39.87 32.19
C ASN A 136 10.74 38.61 32.10
N LEU A 137 11.74 38.46 32.99
CA LEU A 137 12.63 37.29 32.97
C LEU A 137 11.99 35.99 33.49
N SER A 138 11.00 36.08 34.38
CA SER A 138 10.32 34.92 34.96
C SER A 138 9.43 34.20 33.94
N SER A 139 8.68 34.97 33.13
CA SER A 139 7.81 34.43 32.08
C SER A 139 8.61 33.80 30.92
N GLN A 140 9.76 34.37 30.58
CA GLN A 140 10.64 33.84 29.54
C GLN A 140 11.34 32.54 30.00
N SER A 141 11.77 32.47 31.26
CA SER A 141 12.31 31.24 31.86
C SER A 141 11.26 30.11 31.94
N GLN A 142 10.01 30.42 32.31
CA GLN A 142 8.91 29.44 32.30
C GLN A 142 8.58 28.94 30.89
N SER A 143 8.56 29.83 29.89
CA SER A 143 8.31 29.46 28.49
C SER A 143 9.40 28.55 27.92
N MET A 144 10.67 28.77 28.32
CA MET A 144 11.80 27.93 27.94
C MET A 144 11.72 26.53 28.57
N LEU A 145 11.35 26.43 29.86
CA LEU A 145 11.14 25.16 30.54
C LEU A 145 9.99 24.35 29.91
N ASP A 146 8.88 25.01 29.61
CA ASP A 146 7.75 24.38 28.91
C ASP A 146 8.14 23.86 27.52
N LEU A 147 8.99 24.59 26.79
CA LEU A 147 9.52 24.13 25.51
C LEU A 147 10.44 22.92 25.69
N ASN A 148 11.31 22.92 26.69
CA ASN A 148 12.20 21.80 27.00
C ASN A 148 11.40 20.52 27.31
N ILE A 149 10.38 20.63 28.17
CA ILE A 149 9.47 19.51 28.50
C ILE A 149 8.74 19.01 27.24
N LYS A 150 8.25 19.93 26.39
CA LYS A 150 7.60 19.56 25.13
C LYS A 150 8.56 18.83 24.19
N LEU A 151 9.80 19.29 24.07
CA LEU A 151 10.82 18.63 23.25
C LEU A 151 11.16 17.24 23.79
N GLN A 152 11.42 17.10 25.09
CA GLN A 152 11.64 15.79 25.72
C GLN A 152 10.45 14.84 25.47
N SER A 153 9.22 15.34 25.61
CA SER A 153 8.03 14.53 25.33
C SER A 153 7.91 14.12 23.86
N ARG A 154 8.35 14.95 22.91
CA ARG A 154 8.38 14.62 21.47
C ARG A 154 9.44 13.56 21.18
N VAL A 155 10.63 13.68 21.76
CA VAL A 155 11.72 12.69 21.63
C VAL A 155 11.27 11.34 22.17
N LEU A 156 10.72 11.29 23.38
CA LEU A 156 10.20 10.04 23.97
C LEU A 156 9.10 9.42 23.10
N LYS A 157 8.17 10.23 22.56
CA LYS A 157 7.14 9.76 21.63
C LYS A 157 7.73 9.24 20.31
N ALA A 158 8.77 9.88 19.78
CA ALA A 158 9.45 9.43 18.58
C ALA A 158 10.18 8.10 18.82
N GLN A 159 10.87 7.95 19.95
CA GLN A 159 11.51 6.70 20.36
C GLN A 159 10.51 5.56 20.52
N ALA A 160 9.39 5.80 21.21
CA ALA A 160 8.32 4.80 21.34
C ALA A 160 7.78 4.36 19.97
N LYS A 161 7.52 5.32 19.07
CA LYS A 161 7.09 5.03 17.69
C LYS A 161 8.15 4.25 16.89
N GLN A 162 9.43 4.53 17.10
CA GLN A 162 10.52 3.82 16.45
C GLN A 162 10.58 2.37 16.90
N ILE A 163 10.45 2.11 18.21
CA ILE A 163 10.37 0.75 18.76
C ILE A 163 9.15 0.02 18.17
N ASP A 164 7.97 0.65 18.17
CA ASP A 164 6.77 0.07 17.57
C ASP A 164 6.95 -0.25 16.07
N LEU A 165 7.69 0.59 15.34
CA LEU A 165 7.97 0.38 13.92
C LEU A 165 8.89 -0.82 13.70
N GLU A 166 9.96 -0.95 14.49
CA GLU A 166 10.86 -2.11 14.42
C GLU A 166 10.15 -3.41 14.82
N LEU A 167 9.27 -3.38 15.83
CA LEU A 167 8.43 -4.54 16.17
C LEU A 167 7.50 -4.93 15.02
N ARG A 168 6.81 -3.97 14.40
CA ARG A 168 5.96 -4.27 13.22
C ARG A 168 6.75 -4.77 12.02
N LYS A 169 7.97 -4.28 11.83
CA LYS A 169 8.89 -4.74 10.77
C LYS A 169 9.35 -6.18 11.03
N LEU A 170 9.63 -6.53 12.29
CA LEU A 170 9.89 -7.91 12.68
C LEU A 170 8.69 -8.81 12.38
N ASP A 171 7.48 -8.43 12.81
CA ASP A 171 6.25 -9.20 12.53
C ASP A 171 6.02 -9.39 11.03
N ALA A 172 6.23 -8.34 10.22
CA ALA A 172 6.10 -8.41 8.76
C ALA A 172 7.15 -9.33 8.13
N THR A 173 8.38 -9.32 8.66
CA THR A 173 9.47 -10.20 8.20
C THR A 173 9.16 -11.65 8.54
N GLN A 174 8.76 -11.93 9.78
CA GLN A 174 8.37 -13.27 10.23
C GLN A 174 7.16 -13.82 9.46
N ALA A 175 6.15 -12.98 9.18
CA ALA A 175 5.02 -13.39 8.36
C ALA A 175 5.44 -13.72 6.92
N SER A 176 6.39 -12.96 6.36
CA SER A 176 6.93 -13.20 5.02
C SER A 176 7.78 -14.46 4.97
N GLU A 177 8.63 -14.70 5.97
CA GLU A 177 9.44 -15.93 6.10
C GLU A 177 8.56 -17.16 6.32
N ASN A 178 7.56 -17.07 7.20
CA ASN A 178 6.59 -18.15 7.40
C ASN A 178 5.89 -18.51 6.08
N LEU A 179 5.41 -17.51 5.34
CA LEU A 179 4.82 -17.76 4.02
C LEU A 179 5.83 -18.40 3.05
N ALA A 180 7.09 -17.94 3.04
CA ALA A 180 8.15 -18.50 2.21
C ALA A 180 8.50 -19.94 2.58
N PHE A 181 8.39 -20.33 3.86
CA PHE A 181 8.59 -21.71 4.31
C PHE A 181 7.37 -22.59 4.03
N VAL A 182 6.16 -22.08 4.12
CA VAL A 182 4.92 -22.83 3.83
C VAL A 182 4.72 -23.03 2.33
N GLN A 183 5.11 -22.04 1.51
CA GLN A 183 4.87 -22.04 0.07
C GLN A 183 5.39 -23.30 -0.67
N PRO A 184 6.60 -23.84 -0.40
CA PRO A 184 7.10 -25.09 -1.00
C PRO A 184 6.25 -26.34 -0.70
N TYR A 185 5.45 -26.34 0.36
CA TYR A 185 4.56 -27.45 0.69
C TYR A 185 3.23 -27.41 -0.07
N LEU A 186 2.96 -26.35 -0.83
CA LEU A 186 1.74 -26.22 -1.62
C LEU A 186 1.88 -26.94 -2.98
N PRO A 187 0.81 -27.59 -3.49
CA PRO A 187 0.83 -28.24 -4.80
C PRO A 187 1.10 -27.25 -5.95
N ASP A 188 1.76 -27.69 -7.02
CA ASP A 188 2.02 -26.86 -8.21
C ASP A 188 0.75 -26.25 -8.86
N SER A 189 -0.40 -26.91 -8.69
CA SER A 189 -1.70 -26.38 -9.15
C SER A 189 -2.03 -25.04 -8.50
N TYR A 190 -1.68 -24.85 -7.21
CA TYR A 190 -1.92 -23.60 -6.47
C TYR A 190 -1.31 -22.37 -7.16
N PHE A 191 -0.07 -22.51 -7.66
CA PHE A 191 0.65 -21.41 -8.30
C PHE A 191 0.10 -21.05 -9.68
N ARG A 192 -0.64 -21.95 -10.31
CA ARG A 192 -1.22 -21.74 -11.64
C ARG A 192 -2.63 -21.16 -11.61
N SER A 193 -3.36 -21.30 -10.51
CA SER A 193 -4.75 -20.84 -10.40
C SER A 193 -5.02 -19.92 -9.20
N GLU A 194 -4.81 -20.40 -7.97
CA GLU A 194 -5.25 -19.75 -6.73
C GLU A 194 -4.40 -18.54 -6.36
N HIS A 195 -3.08 -18.60 -6.63
CA HIS A 195 -2.10 -17.64 -6.16
C HIS A 195 -2.38 -16.20 -6.60
N ASP A 196 -2.67 -15.98 -7.89
CA ASP A 196 -2.97 -14.65 -8.41
C ASP A 196 -4.32 -14.13 -7.92
N SER A 197 -5.27 -15.02 -7.62
CA SER A 197 -6.58 -14.66 -7.07
C SER A 197 -6.48 -14.17 -5.62
N ILE A 198 -5.62 -14.82 -4.81
CA ILE A 198 -5.28 -14.35 -3.46
C ILE A 198 -4.54 -13.01 -3.54
N ARG A 199 -3.59 -12.87 -4.47
CA ARG A 199 -2.89 -11.60 -4.71
C ARG A 199 -3.86 -10.48 -5.13
N CYS A 200 -4.89 -10.79 -5.91
CA CYS A 200 -5.95 -9.85 -6.27
C CYS A 200 -6.67 -9.31 -5.02
N LEU A 201 -7.11 -10.21 -4.14
CA LEU A 201 -7.77 -9.82 -2.88
C LEU A 201 -6.87 -8.91 -2.03
N LEU A 202 -5.59 -9.28 -1.87
CA LEU A 202 -4.63 -8.48 -1.12
C LEU A 202 -4.35 -7.14 -1.79
N LEU A 203 -4.29 -7.09 -3.12
CA LEU A 203 -4.12 -5.86 -3.90
C LEU A 203 -5.30 -4.93 -3.66
N LEU A 204 -6.55 -5.40 -3.79
CA LEU A 204 -7.75 -4.61 -3.54
C LEU A 204 -7.77 -4.06 -2.10
N LYS A 205 -7.41 -4.87 -1.10
CA LYS A 205 -7.27 -4.40 0.30
C LYS A 205 -6.21 -3.31 0.44
N ARG A 206 -5.07 -3.42 -0.26
CA ARG A 206 -4.04 -2.37 -0.28
C ARG A 206 -4.51 -1.10 -0.99
N LEU A 207 -5.30 -1.21 -2.07
CA LEU A 207 -5.89 -0.04 -2.73
C LEU A 207 -6.76 0.75 -1.76
N VAL A 208 -7.69 0.06 -1.06
CA VAL A 208 -8.55 0.66 -0.02
C VAL A 208 -7.71 1.32 1.07
N PHE A 209 -6.73 0.60 1.62
CA PHE A 209 -5.89 1.13 2.69
C PHE A 209 -5.13 2.40 2.26
N LYS A 210 -4.53 2.39 1.08
CA LYS A 210 -3.74 3.53 0.56
C LYS A 210 -4.63 4.73 0.28
N SER A 211 -5.80 4.56 -0.32
CA SER A 211 -6.75 5.66 -0.55
C SER A 211 -7.22 6.28 0.77
N GLU A 212 -7.58 5.47 1.77
CA GLU A 212 -7.96 5.97 3.10
C GLU A 212 -6.80 6.69 3.81
N LEU A 213 -5.58 6.17 3.70
CA LEU A 213 -4.39 6.79 4.27
C LEU A 213 -4.17 8.18 3.66
N ILE A 214 -4.20 8.29 2.33
CA ILE A 214 -4.03 9.57 1.62
C ILE A 214 -5.12 10.56 2.05
N ILE A 215 -6.39 10.16 2.05
CA ILE A 215 -7.52 11.01 2.50
C ILE A 215 -7.26 11.55 3.91
N LYS A 216 -6.86 10.67 4.84
CA LYS A 216 -6.60 11.04 6.23
C LYS A 216 -5.44 12.04 6.37
N GLN A 217 -4.37 11.89 5.58
CA GLN A 217 -3.24 12.82 5.61
C GLN A 217 -3.61 14.16 5.00
N VAL A 218 -4.31 14.17 3.87
CA VAL A 218 -4.81 15.41 3.21
C VAL A 218 -5.75 16.19 4.15
N ASP A 219 -6.67 15.49 4.83
CA ASP A 219 -7.56 16.12 5.82
C ASP A 219 -6.78 16.82 6.96
N GLN A 220 -5.66 16.22 7.41
CA GLN A 220 -4.79 16.77 8.47
C GLN A 220 -3.95 17.95 7.99
N ILE A 221 -3.35 17.85 6.79
CA ILE A 221 -2.51 18.91 6.22
C ILE A 221 -3.32 20.20 6.02
N HIS A 222 -4.53 20.08 5.51
CA HIS A 222 -5.33 21.25 5.12
C HIS A 222 -6.27 21.77 6.22
N ASN A 223 -6.44 21.06 7.34
CA ASN A 223 -7.38 21.41 8.41
C ASN A 223 -8.77 21.81 7.87
N ILE A 224 -9.30 21.00 6.95
CA ILE A 224 -10.50 21.31 6.15
C ILE A 224 -11.68 21.81 7.01
N PRO A 225 -12.05 21.18 8.14
CA PRO A 225 -13.20 21.62 8.94
C PRO A 225 -13.11 23.06 9.44
N GLU A 226 -11.90 23.58 9.65
CA GLU A 226 -11.65 24.92 10.18
C GLU A 226 -11.60 25.96 9.05
N LYS A 227 -10.88 25.66 7.96
CA LYS A 227 -10.79 26.54 6.78
C LYS A 227 -12.15 26.73 6.08
N LEU A 228 -13.01 25.71 6.11
CA LEU A 228 -14.37 25.80 5.55
C LEU A 228 -15.23 26.89 6.17
N ASN A 229 -14.94 27.33 7.41
CA ASN A 229 -15.75 28.30 8.14
C ASN A 229 -15.26 29.74 8.03
N THR A 230 -14.12 29.97 7.38
CA THR A 230 -13.48 31.29 7.29
C THR A 230 -13.29 31.71 5.83
N THR A 231 -12.07 32.06 5.43
CA THR A 231 -11.71 32.35 4.04
C THR A 231 -11.41 31.02 3.34
N VAL A 232 -11.87 30.85 2.10
CA VAL A 232 -11.77 29.60 1.35
C VAL A 232 -10.66 29.76 0.32
N PRO A 233 -9.45 29.22 0.58
CA PRO A 233 -8.36 29.28 -0.39
C PRO A 233 -8.74 28.55 -1.68
N GLU A 234 -8.22 29.00 -2.82
CA GLU A 234 -8.49 28.37 -4.12
C GLU A 234 -8.03 26.90 -4.16
N GLU A 235 -6.88 26.61 -3.55
CA GLU A 235 -6.33 25.26 -3.38
C GLU A 235 -7.33 24.29 -2.73
N LEU A 236 -8.21 24.78 -1.85
CA LEU A 236 -9.17 23.94 -1.12
C LEU A 236 -10.23 23.32 -2.04
N ILE A 237 -10.50 23.92 -3.21
CA ILE A 237 -11.40 23.34 -4.22
C ILE A 237 -10.81 22.04 -4.76
N ALA A 238 -9.54 22.08 -5.19
CA ALA A 238 -8.85 20.91 -5.73
C ALA A 238 -8.66 19.84 -4.63
N VAL A 239 -8.38 20.25 -3.40
CA VAL A 239 -8.27 19.34 -2.25
C VAL A 239 -9.60 18.59 -1.99
N CYS A 240 -10.73 19.30 -1.98
CA CYS A 240 -12.04 18.67 -1.76
C CYS A 240 -12.43 17.73 -2.91
N GLU A 241 -12.18 18.12 -4.16
CA GLU A 241 -12.42 17.27 -5.32
C GLU A 241 -11.53 16.02 -5.30
N PHE A 242 -10.23 16.18 -5.05
CA PHE A 242 -9.30 15.06 -4.94
C PHE A 242 -9.74 14.06 -3.86
N ARG A 243 -10.15 14.56 -2.68
CA ARG A 243 -10.65 13.73 -1.59
C ARG A 243 -11.94 13.00 -1.95
N GLN A 244 -12.88 13.69 -2.60
CA GLN A 244 -14.15 13.11 -3.08
C GLN A 244 -13.88 11.96 -4.06
N LYS A 245 -13.01 12.18 -5.06
CA LYS A 245 -12.63 11.16 -6.04
C LYS A 245 -11.93 9.97 -5.37
N LEU A 246 -10.98 10.23 -4.48
CA LEU A 246 -10.22 9.18 -3.82
C LEU A 246 -11.08 8.36 -2.86
N ALA A 247 -12.07 8.97 -2.21
CA ALA A 247 -13.05 8.25 -1.39
C ALA A 247 -13.94 7.34 -2.25
N TRP A 248 -14.42 7.84 -3.39
CA TRP A 248 -15.21 7.03 -4.32
C TRP A 248 -14.39 5.84 -4.87
N PHE A 249 -13.13 6.08 -5.23
CA PHE A 249 -12.17 5.03 -5.57
C PHE A 249 -12.06 3.98 -4.46
N SER A 250 -11.87 4.41 -3.21
CA SER A 250 -11.76 3.55 -2.04
C SER A 250 -13.02 2.70 -1.84
N ASP A 251 -14.19 3.32 -1.98
CA ASP A 251 -15.47 2.67 -1.77
C ASP A 251 -15.76 1.61 -2.86
N ILE A 252 -15.41 1.86 -4.13
CA ILE A 252 -15.51 0.84 -5.19
C ILE A 252 -14.53 -0.31 -4.93
N ALA A 253 -13.28 -0.01 -4.56
CA ALA A 253 -12.30 -1.04 -4.24
C ALA A 253 -12.78 -1.90 -3.05
N LYS A 254 -13.40 -1.29 -2.04
CA LYS A 254 -13.98 -2.01 -0.89
C LYS A 254 -15.13 -2.91 -1.29
N ARG A 255 -16.02 -2.47 -2.18
CA ARG A 255 -17.09 -3.31 -2.74
C ARG A 255 -16.53 -4.54 -3.46
N LEU A 256 -15.45 -4.38 -4.21
CA LEU A 256 -14.75 -5.50 -4.84
C LEU A 256 -14.11 -6.44 -3.80
N VAL A 257 -13.53 -5.92 -2.71
CA VAL A 257 -13.05 -6.76 -1.59
C VAL A 257 -14.17 -7.60 -1.00
N SER A 258 -15.32 -7.00 -0.68
CA SER A 258 -16.47 -7.70 -0.12
C SER A 258 -16.99 -8.79 -1.06
N PHE A 259 -17.04 -8.50 -2.36
CA PHE A 259 -17.38 -9.49 -3.37
C PHE A 259 -16.37 -10.65 -3.42
N VAL A 260 -15.07 -10.37 -3.51
CA VAL A 260 -14.04 -11.41 -3.63
C VAL A 260 -14.02 -12.29 -2.37
N ASN A 261 -14.28 -11.75 -1.18
CA ASN A 261 -14.37 -12.52 0.06
C ASN A 261 -15.57 -13.50 0.11
N ALA A 262 -16.67 -13.20 -0.58
CA ALA A 262 -17.92 -13.97 -0.49
C ALA A 262 -18.34 -14.65 -1.80
N CYS A 263 -17.59 -14.45 -2.89
CA CYS A 263 -17.90 -15.05 -4.17
C CYS A 263 -17.65 -16.58 -4.17
N PRO A 264 -18.33 -17.34 -5.05
CA PRO A 264 -18.07 -18.77 -5.22
C PRO A 264 -16.63 -19.03 -5.68
N VAL A 265 -16.08 -20.21 -5.34
CA VAL A 265 -14.70 -20.60 -5.65
C VAL A 265 -14.36 -20.44 -7.14
N ASP A 266 -15.24 -20.88 -8.05
CA ASP A 266 -15.01 -20.75 -9.50
C ASP A 266 -14.89 -19.29 -9.98
N THR A 267 -15.52 -18.36 -9.27
CA THR A 267 -15.43 -16.93 -9.56
C THR A 267 -14.19 -16.33 -8.92
N PHE A 268 -13.86 -16.75 -7.71
CA PHE A 268 -12.63 -16.36 -7.02
C PHE A 268 -11.40 -16.70 -7.86
N LEU A 269 -11.30 -17.91 -8.41
CA LEU A 269 -10.17 -18.34 -9.26
C LEU A 269 -9.98 -17.48 -10.52
N LYS A 270 -11.01 -16.78 -11.00
CA LYS A 270 -10.92 -15.87 -12.15
C LYS A 270 -10.39 -14.49 -11.76
N MET A 271 -10.33 -14.16 -10.47
CA MET A 271 -9.83 -12.86 -9.98
C MET A 271 -8.33 -12.67 -10.24
N GLY A 272 -7.59 -13.73 -10.57
CA GLY A 272 -6.20 -13.60 -11.00
C GLY A 272 -6.01 -12.71 -12.24
N GLN A 273 -6.99 -12.63 -13.16
CA GLN A 273 -6.92 -11.70 -14.29
C GLN A 273 -7.04 -10.24 -13.83
N VAL A 274 -7.97 -9.98 -12.91
CA VAL A 274 -8.20 -8.67 -12.30
C VAL A 274 -6.96 -8.17 -11.55
N TYR A 275 -6.16 -9.07 -10.96
CA TYR A 275 -4.89 -8.70 -10.35
C TYR A 275 -3.97 -8.00 -11.36
N HIS A 276 -3.74 -8.62 -12.52
CA HIS A 276 -2.86 -8.08 -13.57
C HIS A 276 -3.36 -6.74 -14.12
N ASP A 277 -4.68 -6.57 -14.25
CA ASP A 277 -5.29 -5.31 -14.66
C ASP A 277 -5.04 -4.17 -13.65
N LEU A 278 -5.01 -4.49 -12.35
CA LEU A 278 -4.93 -3.51 -11.28
C LEU A 278 -3.51 -3.24 -10.74
N VAL A 279 -2.48 -4.00 -11.14
CA VAL A 279 -1.09 -3.73 -10.72
C VAL A 279 -0.65 -2.31 -11.10
N GLY A 280 -1.08 -1.80 -12.26
CA GLY A 280 -0.81 -0.42 -12.69
C GLY A 280 -1.47 0.62 -11.78
N THR A 281 -2.69 0.35 -11.32
CA THR A 281 -3.46 1.22 -10.41
C THR A 281 -2.82 1.29 -9.04
N GLU A 282 -2.33 0.17 -8.49
CA GLU A 282 -1.58 0.18 -7.23
C GLU A 282 -0.28 1.00 -7.34
N ARG A 283 0.43 0.91 -8.47
CA ARG A 283 1.63 1.72 -8.72
C ARG A 283 1.34 3.22 -8.76
N ARG A 284 0.23 3.64 -9.36
CA ARG A 284 -0.20 5.05 -9.34
C ARG A 284 -0.45 5.56 -7.92
N LEU A 285 -1.16 4.79 -7.08
CA LEU A 285 -1.37 5.17 -5.68
C LEU A 285 -0.06 5.22 -4.89
N ASN A 286 0.89 4.31 -5.13
CA ASN A 286 2.22 4.39 -4.51
C ASN A 286 2.91 5.72 -4.82
N GLY A 287 2.83 6.19 -6.07
CA GLY A 287 3.37 7.49 -6.46
C GLY A 287 2.77 8.65 -5.65
N ILE A 288 1.46 8.63 -5.42
CA ILE A 288 0.78 9.65 -4.59
C ILE A 288 1.23 9.55 -3.12
N VAL A 289 1.35 8.34 -2.57
CA VAL A 289 1.89 8.13 -1.20
C VAL A 289 3.32 8.64 -1.09
N ASP A 290 4.16 8.42 -2.11
CA ASP A 290 5.52 8.92 -2.14
C ASP A 290 5.58 10.45 -2.21
N LEU A 291 4.69 11.10 -2.98
CA LEU A 291 4.56 12.56 -3.00
C LEU A 291 4.14 13.11 -1.63
N LEU A 292 3.17 12.48 -0.96
CA LEU A 292 2.79 12.84 0.42
C LEU A 292 3.96 12.73 1.38
N ARG A 293 4.75 11.65 1.30
CA ARG A 293 5.90 11.43 2.19
C ARG A 293 6.98 12.49 2.01
N LYS A 294 7.10 13.06 0.81
CA LYS A 294 8.05 14.13 0.47
C LYS A 294 7.48 15.54 0.70
N GLU A 295 6.24 15.66 1.15
CA GLU A 295 5.52 16.94 1.27
C GLU A 295 5.39 17.71 -0.06
N ASP A 296 5.44 16.99 -1.19
CA ASP A 296 5.41 17.54 -2.56
C ASP A 296 4.08 17.25 -3.29
N LEU A 297 3.05 16.80 -2.57
CA LEU A 297 1.76 16.47 -3.19
C LEU A 297 1.06 17.74 -3.68
N LYS A 298 0.72 17.74 -4.97
CA LYS A 298 -0.22 18.68 -5.58
C LYS A 298 -1.51 17.94 -5.92
N GLU A 299 -2.56 18.17 -5.15
CA GLU A 299 -3.82 17.44 -5.29
C GLU A 299 -4.45 17.62 -6.68
N ALA A 300 -4.39 18.84 -7.22
CA ALA A 300 -4.93 19.17 -8.55
C ALA A 300 -4.34 18.28 -9.66
N ASP A 301 -3.02 18.07 -9.65
CA ASP A 301 -2.30 17.28 -10.65
C ASP A 301 -2.67 15.78 -10.59
N CYS A 302 -3.14 15.31 -9.43
CA CYS A 302 -3.49 13.91 -9.22
C CYS A 302 -4.95 13.56 -9.57
N ILE A 303 -5.83 14.55 -9.73
CA ILE A 303 -7.28 14.33 -9.93
C ILE A 303 -7.55 13.50 -11.18
N GLU A 304 -6.90 13.81 -12.31
CA GLU A 304 -7.14 13.12 -13.58
C GLU A 304 -6.68 11.66 -13.52
N ASP A 305 -5.53 11.38 -12.91
CA ASP A 305 -5.01 10.04 -12.75
C ASP A 305 -5.88 9.17 -11.82
N ILE A 306 -6.42 9.76 -10.76
CA ILE A 306 -7.41 9.09 -9.91
C ILE A 306 -8.71 8.85 -10.70
N GLN A 307 -9.19 9.82 -11.49
CA GLN A 307 -10.40 9.65 -12.29
C GLN A 307 -10.28 8.51 -13.31
N ARG A 308 -9.12 8.36 -13.97
CA ARG A 308 -8.85 7.22 -14.86
C ARG A 308 -8.86 5.89 -14.10
N SER A 309 -8.31 5.89 -12.88
CA SER A 309 -8.29 4.71 -12.01
C SER A 309 -9.69 4.33 -11.50
N ILE A 310 -10.55 5.32 -11.22
CA ILE A 310 -11.97 5.14 -10.90
C ILE A 310 -12.68 4.46 -12.06
N ALA A 311 -12.54 4.99 -13.29
CA ALA A 311 -13.22 4.42 -14.47
C ALA A 311 -12.86 2.93 -14.67
N GLN A 312 -11.60 2.56 -14.44
CA GLN A 312 -11.17 1.17 -14.49
C GLN A 312 -11.85 0.30 -13.40
N LEU A 313 -11.91 0.78 -12.15
CA LEU A 313 -12.59 0.07 -11.08
C LEU A 313 -14.11 0.00 -11.28
N GLU A 314 -14.74 1.04 -11.81
CA GLU A 314 -16.17 1.06 -12.13
C GLU A 314 -16.50 0.03 -13.21
N HIS A 315 -15.66 -0.09 -14.23
CA HIS A 315 -15.83 -1.10 -15.27
C HIS A 315 -15.73 -2.53 -14.69
N LEU A 316 -14.74 -2.79 -13.84
CA LEU A 316 -14.63 -4.08 -13.14
C LEU A 316 -15.83 -4.35 -12.22
N ALA A 317 -16.27 -3.33 -11.49
CA ALA A 317 -17.46 -3.42 -10.65
C ALA A 317 -18.72 -3.72 -11.47
N GLU A 318 -18.87 -3.15 -12.66
CA GLU A 318 -19.98 -3.45 -13.56
C GLU A 318 -19.94 -4.90 -14.05
N ILE A 319 -18.76 -5.43 -14.41
CA ILE A 319 -18.61 -6.81 -14.86
C ILE A 319 -18.97 -7.80 -13.75
N TYR A 320 -18.44 -7.59 -12.53
CA TYR A 320 -18.51 -8.61 -11.47
C TYR A 320 -19.65 -8.41 -10.47
N LEU A 321 -20.10 -7.18 -10.23
CA LEU A 321 -21.04 -6.87 -9.14
C LEU A 321 -22.49 -6.68 -9.59
N SER A 322 -22.75 -6.48 -10.90
CA SER A 322 -24.08 -6.10 -11.42
C SER A 322 -25.20 -7.07 -11.06
N ASN A 323 -24.88 -8.36 -10.93
CA ASN A 323 -25.87 -9.42 -10.65
C ASN A 323 -25.78 -9.96 -9.21
N THR A 324 -25.16 -9.21 -8.30
CA THR A 324 -24.92 -9.66 -6.92
C THR A 324 -25.48 -8.68 -5.90
N LYS A 325 -25.87 -9.22 -4.73
CA LYS A 325 -26.29 -8.41 -3.57
C LYS A 325 -25.22 -8.31 -2.48
N ILE A 326 -24.06 -8.95 -2.70
CA ILE A 326 -23.00 -9.09 -1.70
C ILE A 326 -22.48 -7.72 -1.25
N ASP A 327 -22.39 -6.75 -2.17
CA ASP A 327 -21.85 -5.42 -1.91
C ASP A 327 -22.92 -4.36 -1.59
N GLU A 328 -24.18 -4.74 -1.32
CA GLU A 328 -25.27 -3.76 -1.09
C GLU A 328 -25.00 -2.84 0.11
N ALA A 329 -24.49 -3.40 1.22
CA ALA A 329 -24.15 -2.61 2.40
C ALA A 329 -23.04 -1.58 2.10
N ASP A 330 -22.00 -2.00 1.38
CA ASP A 330 -20.92 -1.10 0.97
C ASP A 330 -21.39 -0.07 -0.06
N LYS A 331 -22.33 -0.39 -0.96
CA LYS A 331 -22.95 0.58 -1.86
C LYS A 331 -23.72 1.67 -1.09
N LEU A 332 -24.52 1.29 -0.09
CA LEU A 332 -25.25 2.23 0.76
C LEU A 332 -24.30 3.17 1.50
N TYR A 333 -23.22 2.62 2.05
CA TYR A 333 -22.17 3.42 2.68
C TYR A 333 -21.49 4.37 1.69
N ALA A 334 -21.11 3.87 0.50
CA ALA A 334 -20.47 4.66 -0.55
C ALA A 334 -21.32 5.86 -0.97
N TYR A 335 -22.61 5.66 -1.20
CA TYR A 335 -23.54 6.75 -1.52
C TYR A 335 -23.66 7.76 -0.37
N SER A 336 -23.75 7.28 0.88
CA SER A 336 -23.84 8.15 2.06
C SER A 336 -22.58 9.00 2.26
N ARG A 337 -21.41 8.38 2.13
CA ARG A 337 -20.11 9.05 2.19
C ARG A 337 -19.94 10.03 1.05
N GLY A 338 -20.34 9.65 -0.16
CA GLY A 338 -20.41 10.53 -1.31
C GLY A 338 -21.23 11.79 -1.02
N LEU A 339 -22.40 11.67 -0.38
CA LEU A 339 -23.22 12.83 0.01
C LEU A 339 -22.49 13.78 0.98
N ASP A 340 -21.77 13.26 1.99
CA ASP A 340 -20.96 14.09 2.92
C ASP A 340 -19.85 14.85 2.18
N LEU A 341 -19.14 14.18 1.27
CA LEU A 341 -18.02 14.77 0.52
C LEU A 341 -18.48 15.74 -0.58
N ASN A 342 -19.59 15.44 -1.26
CA ASN A 342 -20.21 16.34 -2.23
C ASN A 342 -20.67 17.63 -1.56
N ALA A 343 -21.24 17.54 -0.35
CA ALA A 343 -21.67 18.71 0.41
C ALA A 343 -20.51 19.64 0.76
N ASP A 344 -19.34 19.09 1.12
CA ASP A 344 -18.10 19.87 1.28
C ASP A 344 -17.68 20.55 -0.02
N THR A 345 -17.67 19.80 -1.13
CA THR A 345 -17.25 20.32 -2.43
C THR A 345 -18.16 21.44 -2.93
N ILE A 346 -19.48 21.31 -2.72
CA ILE A 346 -20.47 22.36 -3.01
C ILE A 346 -20.22 23.58 -2.11
N ALA A 347 -20.02 23.39 -0.80
CA ALA A 347 -19.77 24.48 0.14
C ALA A 347 -18.50 25.28 -0.21
N VAL A 348 -17.40 24.58 -0.52
CA VAL A 348 -16.13 25.21 -0.93
C VAL A 348 -16.30 25.96 -2.24
N SER A 349 -16.90 25.32 -3.25
CA SER A 349 -17.04 25.93 -4.58
C SER A 349 -17.85 27.22 -4.53
N LEU A 350 -18.99 27.21 -3.83
CA LEU A 350 -19.86 28.38 -3.67
C LEU A 350 -19.23 29.43 -2.74
N GLY A 351 -18.57 29.01 -1.66
CA GLY A 351 -17.89 29.91 -0.73
C GLY A 351 -16.71 30.65 -1.37
N HIS A 352 -15.91 29.95 -2.17
CA HIS A 352 -14.82 30.54 -2.92
C HIS A 352 -15.33 31.46 -4.04
N LEU A 353 -16.36 31.04 -4.78
CA LEU A 353 -17.01 31.89 -5.78
C LEU A 353 -17.52 33.21 -5.18
N LYS A 354 -18.12 33.15 -4.00
CA LYS A 354 -18.56 34.33 -3.25
C LYS A 354 -17.39 35.27 -2.97
N GLN A 355 -16.25 34.73 -2.56
CA GLN A 355 -15.04 35.51 -2.26
C GLN A 355 -14.44 36.13 -3.52
N ALA A 356 -14.38 35.37 -4.62
CA ALA A 356 -13.86 35.85 -5.90
C ALA A 356 -14.64 37.07 -6.42
N VAL A 357 -15.98 37.01 -6.40
CA VAL A 357 -16.81 38.15 -6.80
C VAL A 357 -16.66 39.32 -5.83
N ALA A 358 -16.62 39.07 -4.52
CA ALA A 358 -16.45 40.13 -3.52
C ALA A 358 -15.08 40.83 -3.63
N LEU A 359 -14.03 40.12 -4.03
CA LEU A 359 -12.71 40.68 -4.31
C LEU A 359 -12.72 41.48 -5.62
N ALA A 360 -13.34 40.95 -6.67
CA ALA A 360 -13.49 41.65 -7.94
C ALA A 360 -14.26 42.98 -7.78
N CYS A 361 -15.29 43.02 -6.93
CA CYS A 361 -16.02 44.26 -6.63
C CYS A 361 -15.21 45.31 -5.86
N LYS A 362 -14.07 44.93 -5.27
CA LYS A 362 -13.17 45.81 -4.53
C LYS A 362 -11.85 46.08 -5.26
N ASP A 363 -11.65 45.45 -6.42
CA ASP A 363 -10.44 45.60 -7.23
C ASP A 363 -10.46 46.97 -7.91
N GLU A 364 -9.43 47.78 -7.69
CA GLU A 364 -9.31 49.12 -8.30
C GLU A 364 -9.19 49.05 -9.83
N GLU A 365 -8.81 47.88 -10.38
CA GLU A 365 -8.71 47.66 -11.82
C GLU A 365 -10.07 47.32 -12.48
N ILE A 366 -11.13 47.07 -11.69
CA ILE A 366 -12.45 46.68 -12.17
C ILE A 366 -13.47 47.77 -11.83
N ASN A 367 -14.08 48.35 -12.86
CA ASN A 367 -15.13 49.34 -12.66
C ASN A 367 -16.45 48.66 -12.24
N VAL A 368 -16.99 49.04 -11.09
CA VAL A 368 -18.33 48.63 -10.62
C VAL A 368 -19.19 49.87 -10.42
N THR A 369 -20.22 50.01 -11.24
CA THR A 369 -21.12 51.18 -11.25
C THR A 369 -22.46 50.91 -10.56
N GLU A 370 -22.85 49.65 -10.40
CA GLU A 370 -24.08 49.24 -9.73
C GLU A 370 -23.98 49.36 -8.20
N GLU A 371 -25.09 49.69 -7.55
CA GLU A 371 -25.17 49.80 -6.09
C GLU A 371 -24.76 48.48 -5.41
N ILE A 372 -23.82 48.57 -4.46
CA ILE A 372 -23.33 47.44 -3.65
C ILE A 372 -24.51 46.67 -2.99
N ASP A 373 -25.59 47.36 -2.66
CA ASP A 373 -26.78 46.77 -2.07
C ASP A 373 -27.51 45.78 -3.00
N LYS A 374 -27.49 46.00 -4.32
CA LYS A 374 -28.06 45.06 -5.30
C LYS A 374 -27.22 43.79 -5.44
N PHE A 375 -25.90 43.94 -5.45
CA PHE A 375 -24.99 42.79 -5.37
C PHE A 375 -25.22 41.97 -4.09
N ASN A 376 -25.44 42.67 -2.96
CA ASN A 376 -25.76 42.01 -1.70
C ASN A 376 -27.08 41.25 -1.76
N SER A 377 -28.17 41.85 -2.23
CA SER A 377 -29.50 41.23 -2.28
C SER A 377 -29.58 40.08 -3.28
N ASP A 378 -29.07 40.28 -4.49
CA ASP A 378 -29.39 39.41 -5.62
C ASP A 378 -28.34 38.30 -5.81
N PHE A 379 -27.08 38.55 -5.39
CA PHE A 379 -25.99 37.58 -5.54
C PHE A 379 -25.47 37.04 -4.21
N PHE A 380 -25.01 37.90 -3.29
CA PHE A 380 -24.28 37.44 -2.11
C PHE A 380 -25.14 36.77 -1.03
N LEU A 381 -26.36 37.25 -0.78
CA LEU A 381 -27.28 36.67 0.20
C LEU A 381 -27.79 35.27 -0.23
N PRO A 382 -28.29 35.07 -1.47
CA PRO A 382 -28.67 33.73 -1.94
C PRO A 382 -27.51 32.74 -1.92
N LEU A 383 -26.32 33.16 -2.36
CA LEU A 383 -25.13 32.33 -2.37
C LEU A 383 -24.69 31.93 -0.95
N GLN A 384 -24.78 32.83 0.03
CA GLN A 384 -24.51 32.53 1.44
C GLN A 384 -25.52 31.53 2.03
N SER A 385 -26.79 31.64 1.64
CA SER A 385 -27.84 30.71 2.04
C SER A 385 -27.51 29.30 1.52
N LEU A 386 -27.11 29.18 0.25
CA LEU A 386 -26.70 27.91 -0.35
C LEU A 386 -25.50 27.28 0.37
N VAL A 387 -24.47 28.07 0.71
CA VAL A 387 -23.31 27.58 1.50
C VAL A 387 -23.75 27.07 2.87
N SER A 388 -24.69 27.76 3.53
CA SER A 388 -25.20 27.34 4.84
C SER A 388 -26.04 26.06 4.73
N GLN A 389 -26.79 25.93 3.64
CA GLN A 389 -27.62 24.78 3.36
C GLN A 389 -26.79 23.54 2.97
N SER A 390 -25.69 23.69 2.23
CA SER A 390 -24.78 22.58 1.93
C SER A 390 -24.08 22.06 3.19
N ARG A 391 -23.69 22.94 4.12
CA ARG A 391 -23.22 22.52 5.45
C ARG A 391 -24.30 21.77 6.23
N SER A 392 -25.57 22.16 6.09
CA SER A 392 -26.69 21.46 6.73
C SER A 392 -26.91 20.07 6.13
N SER A 393 -26.88 19.92 4.80
CA SER A 393 -27.01 18.62 4.14
C SER A 393 -25.88 17.67 4.53
N LYS A 394 -24.65 18.19 4.70
CA LYS A 394 -23.51 17.46 5.25
C LYS A 394 -23.80 16.84 6.61
N VAL A 395 -24.33 17.62 7.55
CA VAL A 395 -24.70 17.12 8.89
C VAL A 395 -25.73 15.99 8.79
N MET A 396 -26.70 16.11 7.88
CA MET A 396 -27.69 15.07 7.65
C MET A 396 -27.09 13.80 7.01
N ALA A 397 -26.16 13.94 6.07
CA ALA A 397 -25.44 12.81 5.47
C ALA A 397 -24.58 12.06 6.50
N ARG A 398 -23.91 12.77 7.41
CA ARG A 398 -23.15 12.15 8.52
C ARG A 398 -24.01 11.34 9.47
N LYS A 399 -25.28 11.71 9.65
CA LYS A 399 -26.23 10.90 10.43
C LYS A 399 -26.51 9.56 9.75
N LEU A 400 -26.66 9.55 8.42
CA LEU A 400 -26.80 8.32 7.63
C LEU A 400 -25.57 7.43 7.81
N ILE A 401 -24.36 7.98 7.65
CA ILE A 401 -23.10 7.24 7.78
C ILE A 401 -23.00 6.59 9.17
N ARG A 402 -23.18 7.37 10.24
CA ARG A 402 -23.12 6.86 11.61
C ARG A 402 -24.12 5.74 11.85
N ARG A 403 -25.35 5.90 11.35
CA ARG A 403 -26.40 4.89 11.52
C ARG A 403 -26.06 3.60 10.75
N LEU A 404 -25.48 3.70 9.55
CA LEU A 404 -25.01 2.53 8.80
C LEU A 404 -23.85 1.82 9.51
N ASP A 405 -22.92 2.57 10.12
CA ASP A 405 -21.84 1.98 10.92
C ASP A 405 -22.40 1.28 12.17
N ASP A 406 -23.33 1.90 12.91
CA ASP A 406 -24.01 1.28 14.05
C ASP A 406 -24.74 -0.03 13.66
N MET A 407 -25.36 -0.06 12.48
CA MET A 407 -26.03 -1.24 11.95
C MET A 407 -25.04 -2.34 11.57
N ALA A 408 -23.90 -1.97 10.96
CA ALA A 408 -22.85 -2.92 10.63
C ALA A 408 -22.28 -3.58 11.90
N ASP A 409 -22.04 -2.82 12.97
CA ASP A 409 -21.59 -3.34 14.27
C ASP A 409 -22.61 -4.30 14.90
N GLN A 410 -23.90 -4.12 14.61
CA GLN A 410 -25.00 -4.97 15.07
C GLN A 410 -25.29 -6.15 14.13
N ASN A 411 -24.51 -6.35 13.07
CA ASN A 411 -24.78 -7.31 11.99
C ASN A 411 -26.18 -7.18 11.38
N ALA A 412 -26.70 -5.96 11.32
CA ALA A 412 -27.98 -5.60 10.70
C ALA A 412 -27.75 -4.95 9.33
N GLY A 413 -28.69 -5.17 8.41
CA GLY A 413 -28.70 -4.58 7.07
C GLY A 413 -29.97 -3.77 6.81
N LEU A 414 -30.05 -3.15 5.64
CA LEU A 414 -31.23 -2.45 5.15
C LEU A 414 -31.87 -3.20 4.00
N LYS A 415 -33.18 -3.06 3.84
CA LYS A 415 -33.89 -3.54 2.65
C LYS A 415 -33.29 -2.96 1.37
N SER A 416 -33.12 -3.81 0.36
CA SER A 416 -32.58 -3.46 -0.96
C SER A 416 -33.38 -2.35 -1.66
N ASP A 417 -34.67 -2.20 -1.35
CA ASP A 417 -35.54 -1.15 -1.92
C ASP A 417 -35.03 0.28 -1.66
N LEU A 418 -34.35 0.51 -0.53
CA LEU A 418 -33.79 1.82 -0.19
C LEU A 418 -32.55 2.16 -1.03
N LEU A 419 -31.85 1.17 -1.59
CA LEU A 419 -30.64 1.37 -2.38
C LEU A 419 -30.86 2.32 -3.56
N THR A 420 -32.01 2.20 -4.22
CA THR A 420 -32.38 3.06 -5.35
C THR A 420 -32.51 4.52 -4.91
N GLN A 421 -33.10 4.77 -3.75
CA GLN A 421 -33.26 6.12 -3.21
C GLN A 421 -31.90 6.75 -2.84
N PHE A 422 -31.00 5.99 -2.20
CA PHE A 422 -29.62 6.42 -1.95
C PHE A 422 -28.89 6.78 -3.24
N LYS A 423 -29.00 5.93 -4.27
CA LYS A 423 -28.38 6.16 -5.58
C LYS A 423 -28.91 7.44 -6.23
N ILE A 424 -30.23 7.66 -6.22
CA ILE A 424 -30.85 8.87 -6.75
C ILE A 424 -30.32 10.11 -6.02
N CYS A 425 -30.34 10.09 -4.68
CA CYS A 425 -29.86 11.20 -3.86
C CYS A 425 -28.38 11.52 -4.15
N PHE A 426 -27.52 10.49 -4.20
CA PHE A 426 -26.11 10.63 -4.55
C PHE A 426 -25.90 11.20 -5.97
N THR A 427 -26.68 10.71 -6.95
CA THR A 427 -26.61 11.18 -8.34
C THR A 427 -27.00 12.66 -8.45
N LEU A 428 -28.08 13.07 -7.78
CA LEU A 428 -28.50 14.47 -7.71
C LEU A 428 -27.43 15.36 -7.09
N SER A 429 -26.82 14.93 -5.99
CA SER A 429 -25.74 15.64 -5.31
C SER A 429 -24.47 15.76 -6.17
N THR A 430 -24.12 14.72 -6.92
CA THR A 430 -22.98 14.72 -7.84
C THR A 430 -23.21 15.65 -9.02
N LYS A 431 -24.43 15.64 -9.57
CA LYS A 431 -24.86 16.59 -10.61
C LYS A 431 -24.77 18.03 -10.11
N LEU A 432 -25.22 18.30 -8.88
CA LEU A 432 -25.14 19.64 -8.28
C LEU A 432 -23.69 20.09 -8.05
N THR A 433 -22.80 19.18 -7.66
CA THR A 433 -21.36 19.47 -7.52
C THR A 433 -20.76 19.92 -8.85
N THR A 434 -21.08 19.19 -9.93
CA THR A 434 -20.63 19.53 -11.30
C THR A 434 -21.19 20.88 -11.75
N PHE A 435 -22.47 21.15 -11.48
CA PHE A 435 -23.09 22.45 -11.74
C PHE A 435 -22.34 23.59 -11.03
N CYS A 436 -22.02 23.45 -9.73
CA CYS A 436 -21.27 24.47 -9.00
C CYS A 436 -19.87 24.72 -9.58
N GLN A 437 -19.19 23.68 -10.07
CA GLN A 437 -17.90 23.82 -10.74
C GLN A 437 -18.01 24.58 -12.07
N GLU A 438 -19.02 24.28 -12.88
CA GLU A 438 -19.23 24.96 -14.17
C GLU A 438 -19.66 26.42 -14.00
N VAL A 439 -20.56 26.73 -13.06
CA VAL A 439 -20.91 28.12 -12.72
C VAL A 439 -19.67 28.89 -12.26
N ARG A 440 -18.83 28.26 -11.42
CA ARG A 440 -17.58 28.87 -10.97
C ARG A 440 -16.66 29.18 -12.15
N LYS A 441 -16.38 28.22 -13.03
CA LYS A 441 -15.53 28.43 -14.22
C LYS A 441 -16.07 29.58 -15.09
N GLY A 442 -17.38 29.60 -15.33
CA GLY A 442 -18.02 30.65 -16.13
C GLY A 442 -17.88 32.04 -15.51
N ILE A 443 -18.11 32.17 -14.19
CA ILE A 443 -17.99 33.47 -13.51
C ILE A 443 -16.52 33.93 -13.46
N PHE A 444 -15.58 33.02 -13.22
CA PHE A 444 -14.16 33.36 -13.27
C PHE A 444 -13.73 33.84 -14.66
N ALA A 445 -14.19 33.18 -15.73
CA ALA A 445 -13.94 33.62 -17.09
C ALA A 445 -14.50 35.03 -17.33
N TYR A 446 -15.72 35.31 -16.86
CA TYR A 446 -16.33 36.63 -16.97
C TYR A 446 -15.55 37.70 -16.19
N ILE A 447 -15.14 37.42 -14.94
CA ILE A 447 -14.33 38.37 -14.14
C ILE A 447 -13.00 38.67 -14.83
N ASN A 448 -12.29 37.64 -15.32
CA ASN A 448 -11.01 37.80 -15.99
C ASN A 448 -11.17 38.59 -17.30
N GLU A 449 -12.21 38.32 -18.09
CA GLU A 449 -12.51 39.09 -19.30
C GLU A 449 -12.72 40.58 -18.99
N LYS A 450 -13.46 40.90 -17.91
CA LYS A 450 -13.66 42.30 -17.49
C LYS A 450 -12.42 42.96 -16.96
N LYS A 451 -11.56 42.20 -16.27
CA LYS A 451 -10.24 42.67 -15.84
C LYS A 451 -9.34 43.00 -17.04
N ASP A 452 -9.30 42.12 -18.05
CA ASP A 452 -8.46 42.30 -19.24
C ASP A 452 -8.95 43.45 -20.14
N THR A 453 -10.27 43.55 -20.32
CA THR A 453 -10.90 44.58 -21.16
C THR A 453 -11.05 45.93 -20.46
N LYS A 454 -10.90 45.99 -19.12
CA LYS A 454 -11.17 47.15 -18.26
C LYS A 454 -12.62 47.66 -18.38
N GLU A 455 -13.53 46.77 -18.78
CA GLU A 455 -14.96 47.05 -18.86
C GLU A 455 -15.64 46.85 -17.50
N GLU A 456 -16.88 47.37 -17.37
CA GLU A 456 -17.63 47.28 -16.12
C GLU A 456 -18.05 45.84 -15.77
N LEU A 457 -17.89 45.46 -14.50
CA LEU A 457 -18.43 44.23 -13.95
C LEU A 457 -19.91 44.46 -13.57
N LEU A 458 -20.81 43.82 -14.29
CA LEU A 458 -22.25 44.00 -14.15
C LEU A 458 -22.92 42.74 -13.59
N LEU A 459 -23.91 42.92 -12.71
CA LEU A 459 -24.71 41.83 -12.16
C LEU A 459 -25.49 41.08 -13.24
N SER A 460 -25.88 41.78 -14.31
CA SER A 460 -26.51 41.16 -15.50
C SER A 460 -25.59 40.17 -16.23
N GLY A 461 -24.26 40.38 -16.18
CA GLY A 461 -23.29 39.45 -16.74
C GLY A 461 -23.20 38.16 -15.92
N LEU A 462 -23.08 38.30 -14.59
CA LEU A 462 -23.14 37.17 -13.65
C LEU A 462 -24.45 36.39 -13.80
N GLN A 463 -25.58 37.10 -13.90
CA GLN A 463 -26.89 36.51 -14.11
C GLN A 463 -26.94 35.67 -15.39
N LYS A 464 -26.48 36.21 -16.53
CA LYS A 464 -26.43 35.49 -17.80
C LYS A 464 -25.62 34.20 -17.70
N THR A 465 -24.43 34.26 -17.09
CA THR A 465 -23.59 33.08 -16.88
C THR A 465 -24.31 32.01 -16.04
N ILE A 466 -24.92 32.41 -14.92
CA ILE A 466 -25.68 31.48 -14.06
C ILE A 466 -26.85 30.87 -14.83
N HIS A 467 -27.65 31.70 -15.53
CA HIS A 467 -28.83 31.24 -16.26
C HIS A 467 -28.45 30.26 -17.39
N GLN A 468 -27.39 30.56 -18.13
CA GLN A 468 -26.89 29.67 -19.19
C GLN A 468 -26.46 28.31 -18.64
N VAL A 469 -25.71 28.28 -17.53
CA VAL A 469 -25.28 27.01 -16.92
C VAL A 469 -26.48 26.26 -16.33
N THR A 470 -27.42 26.96 -15.70
CA THR A 470 -28.67 26.37 -15.19
C THR A 470 -29.48 25.75 -16.32
N GLU A 471 -29.72 26.46 -17.42
CA GLU A 471 -30.48 25.94 -18.55
C GLU A 471 -29.83 24.68 -19.13
N ASN A 472 -28.50 24.72 -19.31
CA ASN A 472 -27.73 23.60 -19.87
C ASN A 472 -27.71 22.36 -18.95
N MET A 473 -27.56 22.55 -17.64
CA MET A 473 -27.32 21.45 -16.70
C MET A 473 -28.59 21.02 -15.95
N LEU A 474 -29.40 21.96 -15.49
CA LEU A 474 -30.60 21.72 -14.70
C LEU A 474 -31.88 21.71 -15.55
N GLY A 475 -31.84 22.24 -16.77
CA GLY A 475 -33.00 22.27 -17.68
C GLY A 475 -34.12 23.18 -17.18
N THR A 476 -33.78 24.17 -16.34
CA THR A 476 -34.75 25.09 -15.72
C THR A 476 -34.47 26.52 -16.14
N ASN A 477 -35.51 27.23 -16.56
CA ASN A 477 -35.44 28.69 -16.72
C ASN A 477 -35.61 29.33 -15.35
N GLU A 478 -34.57 30.00 -14.88
CA GLU A 478 -34.60 30.76 -13.63
C GLU A 478 -35.02 32.21 -13.88
N LEU A 479 -35.77 32.79 -12.93
CA LEU A 479 -36.12 34.21 -12.92
C LEU A 479 -35.10 34.99 -12.07
N ASN A 480 -34.78 34.44 -10.89
CA ASN A 480 -33.75 34.97 -10.02
C ASN A 480 -32.50 34.09 -10.09
N MET A 481 -31.33 34.68 -9.88
CA MET A 481 -30.09 33.91 -9.76
C MET A 481 -30.22 32.87 -8.64
N TRP A 482 -29.71 31.67 -8.88
CA TRP A 482 -29.59 30.58 -7.91
C TRP A 482 -30.88 29.82 -7.59
N ASP A 483 -32.02 30.13 -8.21
CA ASP A 483 -33.32 29.53 -7.90
C ASP A 483 -33.32 27.99 -8.08
N GLY A 484 -32.78 27.50 -9.20
CA GLY A 484 -32.66 26.08 -9.54
C GLY A 484 -31.60 25.37 -8.73
N CYS A 485 -30.47 26.03 -8.43
CA CYS A 485 -29.50 25.53 -7.45
C CYS A 485 -30.13 25.33 -6.07
N THR A 486 -30.92 26.31 -5.62
CA THR A 486 -31.65 26.28 -4.34
C THR A 486 -32.68 25.15 -4.31
N LYS A 487 -33.50 25.03 -5.37
CA LYS A 487 -34.48 23.93 -5.50
C LYS A 487 -33.81 22.56 -5.50
N SER A 488 -32.69 22.40 -6.21
CA SER A 488 -31.94 21.14 -6.27
C SER A 488 -31.37 20.76 -4.90
N LEU A 489 -30.76 21.73 -4.20
CA LEU A 489 -30.21 21.50 -2.86
C LEU A 489 -31.29 21.23 -1.81
N LEU A 490 -32.44 21.91 -1.88
CA LEU A 490 -33.61 21.63 -1.06
C LEU A 490 -34.14 20.21 -1.29
N SER A 491 -34.25 19.79 -2.56
CA SER A 491 -34.65 18.42 -2.91
C SER A 491 -33.68 17.40 -2.32
N ILE A 492 -32.37 17.61 -2.43
CA ILE A 492 -31.36 16.74 -1.81
C ILE A 492 -31.54 16.69 -0.29
N CYS A 493 -31.68 17.83 0.40
CA CYS A 493 -31.91 17.85 1.84
C CYS A 493 -33.18 17.09 2.25
N GLN A 494 -34.27 17.24 1.49
CA GLN A 494 -35.51 16.53 1.74
C GLN A 494 -35.34 15.02 1.57
N GLU A 495 -34.68 14.58 0.50
CA GLU A 495 -34.40 13.16 0.27
C GLU A 495 -33.49 12.57 1.36
N ILE A 496 -32.44 13.27 1.78
CA ILE A 496 -31.60 12.84 2.91
C ILE A 496 -32.41 12.75 4.20
N SER A 497 -33.35 13.67 4.43
CA SER A 497 -34.25 13.62 5.60
C SER A 497 -35.18 12.40 5.52
N ASN A 498 -35.74 12.11 4.36
CA ASN A 498 -36.59 10.93 4.13
C ASN A 498 -35.80 9.64 4.39
N LEU A 499 -34.56 9.55 3.89
CA LEU A 499 -33.67 8.41 4.12
C LEU A 499 -33.32 8.26 5.62
N ASN A 500 -33.01 9.35 6.32
CA ASN A 500 -32.75 9.31 7.76
C ASN A 500 -33.96 8.77 8.53
N ASN A 501 -35.18 9.13 8.13
CA ASN A 501 -36.39 8.58 8.74
C ASN A 501 -36.55 7.09 8.40
N ALA A 502 -36.36 6.70 7.13
CA ALA A 502 -36.54 5.34 6.67
C ALA A 502 -35.57 4.33 7.31
N ILE A 503 -34.31 4.72 7.56
CA ILE A 503 -33.29 3.85 8.18
C ILE A 503 -33.53 3.66 9.69
N ASN A 504 -34.22 4.60 10.32
CA ASN A 504 -34.62 4.49 11.72
C ASN A 504 -35.92 3.67 11.88
N ASP A 505 -36.62 3.37 10.80
CA ASP A 505 -37.79 2.50 10.81
C ASP A 505 -37.36 1.03 10.97
N PRO A 506 -37.78 0.35 12.06
CA PRO A 506 -37.49 -1.07 12.27
C PRO A 506 -37.97 -1.95 11.12
N GLU A 507 -39.04 -1.56 10.40
CA GLU A 507 -39.56 -2.32 9.27
C GLU A 507 -38.58 -2.40 8.10
N ASN A 508 -37.64 -1.46 7.99
CA ASN A 508 -36.64 -1.44 6.93
C ASN A 508 -35.33 -2.14 7.30
N THR A 509 -35.23 -2.65 8.53
CA THR A 509 -34.03 -3.35 9.03
C THR A 509 -34.13 -4.85 8.77
N THR A 510 -33.08 -5.45 8.24
CA THR A 510 -32.95 -6.90 8.03
C THR A 510 -31.93 -7.47 9.01
N TYR A 511 -32.31 -8.47 9.79
CA TYR A 511 -31.43 -9.17 10.74
C TYR A 511 -31.04 -10.55 10.18
N GLY A 512 -29.73 -10.83 10.13
CA GLY A 512 -29.22 -12.17 9.83
C GLY A 512 -29.07 -12.49 8.33
N SER A 513 -27.84 -12.90 8.00
CA SER A 513 -27.32 -13.49 6.76
C SER A 513 -26.71 -12.52 5.72
N THR A 514 -25.38 -12.55 5.66
CA THR A 514 -24.50 -12.20 4.50
C THR A 514 -24.25 -10.73 4.13
N LEU A 515 -24.60 -9.74 4.95
CA LEU A 515 -24.40 -8.31 4.63
C LEU A 515 -23.61 -7.51 5.67
N ALA A 516 -23.04 -8.16 6.69
CA ALA A 516 -22.18 -7.48 7.65
C ALA A 516 -20.85 -7.09 7.00
N ARG A 517 -20.47 -5.83 7.15
CA ARG A 517 -19.24 -5.23 6.62
C ARG A 517 -18.04 -5.80 7.39
N SER A 518 -17.33 -6.78 6.83
CA SER A 518 -16.08 -7.32 7.42
C SER A 518 -14.88 -6.45 7.09
#